data_AF-A0A8S9J9H0-F1
#
_entry.id   AF-A0A8S9J9H0-F1
#
_cell.length_a   1.000
_cell.length_b   1.000
_cell.length_c   1.000
_cell.angle_alpha   90.00
_cell.angle_beta   90.00
_cell.angle_gamma   90.00
#
_symmetry.space_group_name_H-M   'P 1'
#
loop_
_entity.id
_entity.type
_entity.pdbx_description
1 polymer ?
#
loop_
_entity_poly.entity_id
_entity_poly.type
_entity_poly.pdbx_seq_one_letter_code
_entity_poly.pdbx_strand_id
1 'polypeptide(L)'
;MSFFVVLWNLFSGFLIPRPQIPIWWRWYYWATPVAWTLYGIITSQVGDKDSIVQITGVGDMSLKTLLKNGFGFEHDFLPVVAAVHIAWILLFAFVFAYGIKFLNFQRR
;
A
#
# COMPACT_ATOMS: atom_id res chain seq x y z
N MET A 1 11.56 -5.07 -17.51
CA MET A 1 11.25 -4.07 -16.46
C MET A 1 9.78 -3.70 -16.41
N SER A 2 9.09 -3.50 -17.55
CA SER A 2 7.69 -3.03 -17.56
C SER A 2 6.66 -4.00 -16.94
N PHE A 3 6.84 -5.31 -17.07
CA PHE A 3 5.91 -6.31 -16.51
C PHE A 3 5.76 -6.19 -14.99
N PHE A 4 6.88 -6.10 -14.25
CA PHE A 4 6.86 -6.02 -12.80
C PHE A 4 6.23 -4.73 -12.29
N VAL A 5 6.47 -3.60 -12.97
CA VAL A 5 5.87 -2.30 -12.61
C VAL A 5 4.35 -2.31 -12.81
N VAL A 6 3.87 -2.89 -13.90
CA VAL A 6 2.43 -3.04 -14.16
C VAL A 6 1.78 -3.96 -13.12
N LEU A 7 2.42 -5.09 -12.82
CA LEU A 7 1.92 -6.05 -11.83
C LEU A 7 1.88 -5.43 -10.43
N TRP A 8 2.89 -4.61 -10.08
CA TRP A 8 2.90 -3.88 -8.82
C TRP A 8 1.77 -2.86 -8.69
N ASN A 9 1.47 -2.14 -9.77
CA ASN A 9 0.40 -1.16 -9.78
C ASN A 9 -0.98 -1.81 -9.73
N LEU A 10 -1.18 -2.94 -10.42
CA LEU A 10 -2.45 -3.66 -10.47
C LEU A 10 -2.93 -4.09 -9.08
N PHE A 11 -2.02 -4.59 -8.25
CA PHE A 11 -2.32 -5.09 -6.91
C PHE A 11 -1.93 -4.12 -5.78
N SER A 12 -1.69 -2.84 -6.08
CA SER A 12 -1.39 -1.82 -5.07
C SER A 12 -2.60 -1.38 -4.24
N GLY A 13 -3.82 -1.83 -4.59
CA GLY A 13 -5.05 -1.43 -3.94
C GLY A 13 -5.78 -0.27 -4.60
N PHE A 14 -5.19 0.38 -5.62
CA PHE A 14 -5.84 1.45 -6.39
C PHE A 14 -6.79 0.89 -7.45
N LEU A 15 -6.27 0.07 -8.37
CA LEU A 15 -7.05 -0.53 -9.46
C LEU A 15 -7.97 -1.65 -8.97
N ILE A 16 -7.42 -2.54 -8.15
CA ILE A 16 -8.18 -3.62 -7.51
C ILE A 16 -8.12 -3.40 -6.00
N PRO A 17 -9.22 -2.97 -5.37
CA PRO A 17 -9.28 -2.80 -3.91
C PRO A 17 -8.91 -4.08 -3.17
N ARG A 18 -8.20 -3.95 -2.05
CA ARG A 18 -7.73 -5.09 -1.23
C ARG A 18 -8.85 -6.10 -0.90
N PRO A 19 -10.09 -5.69 -0.56
CA PRO A 19 -11.17 -6.64 -0.27
C PRO A 19 -11.55 -7.54 -1.46
N GLN A 20 -11.35 -7.06 -2.70
CA GLN A 20 -11.67 -7.79 -3.93
C GLN A 20 -10.56 -8.73 -4.39
N ILE A 21 -9.34 -8.60 -3.85
CA ILE A 21 -8.22 -9.49 -4.18
C ILE A 21 -8.48 -10.88 -3.55
N PRO A 22 -8.36 -11.98 -4.34
CA PRO A 22 -8.45 -13.34 -3.82
C PRO A 22 -7.52 -13.55 -2.63
N ILE A 23 -7.99 -14.29 -1.60
CA ILE A 23 -7.28 -14.44 -0.32
C ILE A 23 -5.84 -14.95 -0.54
N TRP A 24 -5.66 -15.92 -1.43
CA TRP A 24 -4.35 -16.49 -1.80
C TRP A 24 -3.38 -15.49 -2.43
N TRP A 25 -3.87 -14.39 -2.99
CA TRP A 25 -3.06 -13.34 -3.63
C TRP A 25 -2.86 -12.11 -2.75
N ARG A 26 -3.56 -12.03 -1.61
CA ARG A 26 -3.54 -10.85 -0.74
C ARG A 26 -2.19 -10.60 -0.07
N TRP A 27 -1.33 -11.61 0.05
CA TRP A 27 0.04 -11.41 0.54
C TRP A 27 0.85 -10.51 -0.39
N TYR A 28 0.60 -10.55 -1.71
CA TYR A 28 1.33 -9.73 -2.68
C TYR A 28 1.00 -8.24 -2.53
N TYR A 29 -0.26 -7.92 -2.20
CA TYR A 29 -0.67 -6.57 -1.81
C TYR A 29 0.19 -6.05 -0.64
N TRP A 30 0.41 -6.88 0.39
CA TRP A 30 1.22 -6.50 1.55
C TRP A 30 2.73 -6.48 1.29
N ALA A 31 3.22 -7.24 0.32
CA ALA A 31 4.61 -7.20 -0.10
C ALA A 31 4.95 -5.95 -0.95
N THR A 32 3.95 -5.16 -1.34
CA THR A 32 4.09 -4.05 -2.27
C THR A 32 4.27 -2.72 -1.52
N PRO A 33 5.43 -2.03 -1.64
CA PRO A 33 5.64 -0.73 -0.97
C PRO A 33 4.60 0.32 -1.37
N VAL A 34 4.19 0.33 -2.65
CA VAL A 34 3.19 1.27 -3.19
C VAL A 34 1.83 1.13 -2.51
N ALA A 35 1.44 -0.08 -2.10
CA ALA A 35 0.19 -0.33 -1.41
C ALA A 35 0.16 0.34 -0.04
N TRP A 36 1.26 0.26 0.69
CA TRP A 36 1.44 0.95 1.96
C TRP A 36 1.42 2.46 1.78
N THR A 37 2.10 2.99 0.75
CA THR A 37 2.11 4.43 0.46
C THR A 37 0.71 4.96 0.16
N LEU A 38 -0.05 4.27 -0.69
CA LEU A 38 -1.42 4.64 -1.02
C LEU A 38 -2.32 4.61 0.22
N TYR A 39 -2.22 3.55 1.02
CA TYR A 39 -2.93 3.42 2.29
C TYR A 39 -2.63 4.63 3.19
N GLY A 40 -1.35 4.94 3.41
CA GLY A 40 -0.91 6.02 4.29
C GLY A 40 -1.36 7.40 3.83
N ILE A 41 -1.23 7.70 2.52
CA ILE A 41 -1.67 8.97 1.96
C ILE A 41 -3.18 9.12 2.14
N ILE A 42 -3.98 8.14 1.72
CA ILE A 42 -5.45 8.27 1.79
C ILE A 42 -5.91 8.36 3.24
N THR A 43 -5.45 7.47 4.11
CA THR A 43 -5.92 7.44 5.50
C THR A 43 -5.46 8.63 6.34
N SER A 44 -4.30 9.21 6.05
CA SER A 44 -3.83 10.43 6.74
C SER A 44 -4.59 11.69 6.32
N GLN A 45 -5.06 11.76 5.07
CA GLN A 45 -5.72 12.97 4.55
C GLN A 45 -7.22 12.97 4.77
N VAL A 46 -7.85 11.80 4.69
CA VAL A 46 -9.31 11.67 4.68
C VAL A 46 -9.86 10.50 5.50
N GLY A 47 -8.99 9.69 6.13
CA GLY A 47 -9.42 8.49 6.87
C GLY A 47 -10.17 8.76 8.18
N ASP A 48 -10.01 9.96 8.74
CA ASP A 48 -10.69 10.43 9.96
C ASP A 48 -11.92 11.29 9.68
N LYS A 49 -12.23 11.57 8.40
CA LYS A 49 -13.36 12.42 8.01
C LYS A 49 -14.64 11.60 7.88
N ASP A 50 -15.68 12.07 8.58
CA ASP A 50 -17.04 11.50 8.51
C ASP A 50 -17.95 12.21 7.49
N SER A 51 -17.36 12.89 6.50
CA SER A 51 -18.11 13.54 5.41
C SER A 51 -18.97 12.52 4.65
N ILE A 52 -20.21 12.90 4.37
CA ILE A 52 -21.12 12.09 3.55
C ILE A 52 -20.73 12.23 2.08
N VAL A 53 -20.66 11.11 1.37
CA VAL A 53 -20.40 11.03 -0.07
C VAL A 53 -21.56 10.31 -0.75
N GLN A 54 -21.97 10.84 -1.90
CA GLN A 54 -22.99 10.19 -2.73
C GLN A 54 -22.32 9.24 -3.72
N ILE A 55 -22.68 7.97 -3.67
CA ILE A 55 -22.17 6.95 -4.59
C ILE A 55 -23.30 6.57 -5.56
N THR A 56 -23.04 6.76 -6.86
CA THR A 56 -23.98 6.40 -7.92
C THR A 56 -24.40 4.93 -7.81
N GLY A 57 -25.69 4.68 -7.63
CA GLY A 57 -26.27 3.33 -7.54
C GLY A 57 -26.27 2.70 -6.13
N VAL A 58 -25.67 3.32 -5.12
CA VAL A 58 -25.69 2.85 -3.73
C VAL A 58 -26.40 3.85 -2.81
N GLY A 59 -26.23 5.15 -3.05
CA GLY A 59 -26.77 6.22 -2.21
C GLY A 59 -25.71 6.88 -1.33
N ASP A 60 -26.18 7.55 -0.28
CA ASP A 60 -25.34 8.34 0.62
C ASP A 60 -24.69 7.45 1.67
N MET A 61 -23.37 7.60 1.86
CA MET A 61 -22.65 6.90 2.92
C MET A 61 -21.51 7.76 3.49
N SER A 62 -21.02 7.43 4.69
CA SER A 62 -19.84 8.12 5.22
C SER A 62 -18.58 7.70 4.47
N LEU A 63 -17.69 8.66 4.24
CA LEU A 63 -16.40 8.43 3.59
C LEU A 63 -15.58 7.36 4.33
N LYS A 64 -15.58 7.39 5.66
CA LYS A 64 -14.96 6.35 6.50
C LYS A 64 -15.49 4.95 6.19
N THR A 65 -16.80 4.79 5.99
CA THR A 65 -17.40 3.49 5.64
C THR A 65 -17.01 3.04 4.24
N LEU A 66 -16.96 3.96 3.28
CA LEU A 66 -16.49 3.67 1.92
C LEU A 66 -15.03 3.20 1.92
N LEU A 67 -14.16 3.91 2.64
CA LEU A 67 -12.74 3.56 2.75
C LEU A 67 -12.54 2.20 3.40
N LYS A 68 -13.25 1.92 4.50
CA LYS A 68 -13.13 0.65 5.23
C LYS A 68 -13.70 -0.53 4.44
N ASN A 69 -14.94 -0.44 3.98
CA ASN A 69 -15.63 -1.58 3.35
C ASN A 69 -15.31 -1.73 1.86
N GLY A 70 -15.14 -0.61 1.15
CA GLY A 70 -14.82 -0.60 -0.28
C GLY A 70 -13.34 -0.85 -0.54
N PHE A 71 -12.45 -0.09 0.13
CA PHE A 71 -11.01 -0.11 -0.13
C PHE A 71 -10.18 -0.90 0.89
N GLY A 72 -10.72 -1.19 2.07
CA GLY A 72 -9.98 -1.84 3.15
C GLY A 72 -9.04 -0.90 3.90
N PHE A 73 -9.28 0.42 3.82
CA PHE A 73 -8.49 1.45 4.48
C PHE A 73 -9.13 1.86 5.81
N GLU A 74 -8.34 1.75 6.87
CA GLU A 74 -8.71 2.05 8.25
C GLU A 74 -7.69 3.00 8.87
N HIS A 75 -8.16 4.12 9.41
CA HIS A 75 -7.32 5.17 9.99
C HIS A 75 -6.50 4.66 11.19
N ASP A 76 -7.07 3.78 12.02
CA ASP A 76 -6.40 3.19 13.20
C ASP A 76 -5.17 2.35 12.84
N PHE A 77 -5.05 1.94 11.57
CA PHE A 77 -3.90 1.17 11.08
C PHE A 77 -2.73 2.06 10.62
N LEU A 78 -2.90 3.39 10.59
CA LEU A 78 -1.89 4.34 10.13
C LEU A 78 -0.53 4.23 10.87
N PRO A 79 -0.47 3.98 12.20
CA PRO A 79 0.80 3.74 12.88
C PRO A 79 1.56 2.52 12.35
N VAL A 80 0.83 1.44 12.00
CA VAL A 80 1.42 0.24 11.41
C VAL A 80 1.97 0.55 10.01
N VAL A 81 1.21 1.32 9.22
CA VAL A 81 1.65 1.77 7.90
C VAL A 81 2.95 2.56 8.00
N ALA A 82 3.08 3.47 8.97
CA ALA A 82 4.30 4.24 9.21
C ALA A 82 5.49 3.34 9.57
N ALA A 83 5.29 2.38 10.50
CA ALA A 83 6.33 1.43 10.89
C ALA A 83 6.82 0.56 9.71
N VAL A 84 5.91 0.11 8.85
CA VAL A 84 6.25 -0.68 7.67
C VAL A 84 7.07 0.11 6.65
N HIS A 85 6.82 1.41 6.47
CA HIS A 85 7.67 2.24 5.61
C HIS A 85 9.10 2.33 6.15
N ILE A 86 9.27 2.50 7.47
CA ILE A 86 10.59 2.50 8.10
C ILE A 86 11.29 1.16 7.86
N ALA A 87 10.57 0.04 8.01
CA ALA A 87 11.11 -1.29 7.76
C ALA A 87 11.58 -1.47 6.30
N TRP A 88 10.80 -0.97 5.32
CA TRP A 88 11.21 -0.99 3.91
C TRP A 88 12.46 -0.16 3.65
N ILE A 89 12.57 1.03 4.24
CA ILE A 89 13.77 1.88 4.12
C ILE A 89 15.00 1.15 4.65
N LEU A 90 14.90 0.55 5.84
CA LEU A 90 15.99 -0.21 6.45
C LEU A 90 16.36 -1.44 5.61
N LEU A 91 15.37 -2.16 5.10
CA LEU A 91 15.59 -3.33 4.23
C LEU A 91 16.34 -2.94 2.95
N PHE A 92 15.89 -1.89 2.26
CA PHE A 92 16.56 -1.45 1.03
C PHE A 92 17.97 -0.91 1.32
N ALA A 93 18.16 -0.16 2.40
CA ALA A 93 19.48 0.28 2.83
C ALA A 93 20.42 -0.89 3.14
N PHE A 94 19.92 -1.92 3.83
CA PHE A 94 20.67 -3.14 4.14
C PHE A 94 21.04 -3.92 2.88
N VAL A 95 20.08 -4.17 1.99
CA VAL A 95 20.32 -4.87 0.71
C VAL A 95 21.33 -4.11 -0.14
N PHE A 96 21.23 -2.78 -0.19
CA PHE A 96 22.18 -1.93 -0.91
C PHE A 96 23.59 -2.01 -0.30
N ALA A 97 23.73 -1.85 1.01
CA ALA A 97 25.01 -1.93 1.69
C ALA A 97 25.68 -3.30 1.54
N TYR A 98 24.91 -4.39 1.70
CA TYR A 98 25.39 -5.76 1.50
C TYR A 98 25.74 -6.02 0.03
N GLY A 99 24.91 -5.53 -0.90
CA GLY A 99 25.13 -5.60 -2.33
C GLY A 99 26.45 -4.95 -2.72
N ILE A 100 26.75 -3.74 -2.24
CA ILE A 100 28.06 -3.12 -2.44
C ILE A 100 29.16 -3.99 -1.81
N LYS A 101 29.01 -4.44 -0.56
CA LYS A 101 30.08 -5.22 0.08
C LYS A 101 30.46 -6.51 -0.68
N PHE A 102 29.47 -7.22 -1.24
CA PHE A 102 29.68 -8.55 -1.84
C PHE A 102 29.80 -8.52 -3.37
N LEU A 103 29.05 -7.64 -4.04
CA LEU A 103 29.03 -7.51 -5.50
C LEU A 103 29.94 -6.39 -6.01
N ASN A 104 30.67 -5.68 -5.14
CA ASN A 104 31.69 -4.75 -5.59
C ASN A 104 32.89 -5.51 -6.17
N PHE A 105 32.80 -5.76 -7.48
CA PHE A 105 33.85 -6.33 -8.32
C PHE A 105 34.99 -5.34 -8.61
N GLN A 106 35.10 -4.22 -7.89
CA GLN A 106 36.31 -3.40 -7.89
C GLN A 106 37.44 -4.09 -7.10
N ARG A 107 37.85 -5.28 -7.57
CA ARG A 107 39.22 -5.77 -7.45
C ARG A 107 39.91 -5.42 -8.77
N ARG A 108 40.41 -4.20 -8.86
CA ARG A 108 41.56 -3.84 -9.70
C ARG A 108 42.53 -3.11 -8.79
#